data_AF-A0A7C1NQS8-F1
#
_entry.id   AF-A0A7C1NQS8-F1
#
_cell.length_a   1.000
_cell.length_b   1.000
_cell.length_c   1.000
_cell.angle_alpha   90.00
_cell.angle_beta   90.00
_cell.angle_gamma   90.00
#
_symmetry.space_group_name_H-M   'P 1'
#
loop_
_entity.id
_entity.type
_entity.pdbx_description
1 polymer ?
#
loop_
_entity_poly.entity_id
_entity_poly.type
_entity_poly.pdbx_seq_one_letter_code
_entity_poly.pdbx_strand_id
1 'polypeptide(L)'
;MIEELKNIKSTKKELREFGLIVGGVVLALGLFVMFREKGWGQWATGIGVALIALGLMLPIVLRPFQKAWMALALLLGAVMSRLILIIIFFFVLTPVAFIAKLVGKSFLDLKVDKNAPSYWTHRPSEGQGPADSKRQF
;
A
#
# COMPACT_ATOMS: atom_id res chain seq x y z
N MET A 1 -4.99 -5.98 -13.13
CA MET A 1 -3.58 -6.37 -12.85
C MET A 1 -2.76 -6.55 -14.13
N ILE A 2 -3.25 -7.29 -15.14
CA ILE A 2 -2.54 -7.46 -16.43
C ILE A 2 -2.59 -6.18 -17.29
N GLU A 3 -3.67 -5.39 -17.22
CA GLU A 3 -3.76 -4.08 -17.89
C GLU A 3 -2.82 -3.03 -17.29
N GLU A 4 -2.68 -2.99 -15.96
CA GLU A 4 -1.68 -2.15 -15.25
C GLU A 4 -0.27 -2.47 -15.75
N LEU A 5 0.10 -3.76 -15.84
CA LEU A 5 1.39 -4.22 -16.39
C LEU A 5 1.61 -3.80 -17.85
N LYS A 6 0.54 -3.75 -18.64
CA LYS A 6 0.57 -3.36 -20.06
C LYS A 6 0.69 -1.84 -20.24
N ASN A 7 0.26 -1.06 -19.24
CA ASN A 7 0.25 0.39 -19.25
C ASN A 7 1.51 1.02 -18.62
N ILE A 8 2.40 0.20 -18.03
CA ILE A 8 3.73 0.66 -17.61
C ILE A 8 4.51 1.04 -18.87
N LYS A 9 4.72 2.34 -19.06
CA LYS A 9 5.43 2.90 -20.19
C LYS A 9 6.93 2.64 -20.07
N SER A 10 7.40 1.41 -20.33
CA SER A 10 8.83 1.03 -20.38
C SER A 10 9.64 1.74 -21.50
N THR A 11 9.65 3.06 -21.45
CA THR A 11 10.31 4.00 -22.35
C THR A 11 11.78 4.06 -21.96
N LYS A 12 12.67 4.37 -22.91
CA LYS A 12 14.12 4.49 -22.66
C LYS A 12 14.46 5.43 -21.47
N LYS A 13 13.61 6.41 -21.17
CA LYS A 13 13.77 7.34 -20.03
C LYS A 13 13.55 6.64 -18.67
N GLU A 14 12.45 5.91 -18.50
CA GLU A 14 12.16 5.17 -17.25
C GLU A 14 13.22 4.11 -16.96
N LEU A 15 13.74 3.46 -18.01
CA LEU A 15 14.79 2.47 -17.89
C LEU A 15 16.12 3.08 -17.40
N ARG A 16 16.42 4.32 -17.80
CA ARG A 16 17.57 5.09 -17.30
C ARG A 16 17.36 5.57 -15.86
N GLU A 17 16.18 6.09 -15.53
CA GLU A 17 15.85 6.49 -14.15
C GLU A 17 15.91 5.29 -13.20
N PHE A 18 15.37 4.14 -13.59
CA PHE A 18 15.48 2.90 -12.82
C PHE A 18 16.95 2.49 -12.60
N GLY A 19 17.77 2.50 -13.66
CA GLY A 19 19.20 2.20 -13.55
C GLY A 19 19.95 3.18 -12.65
N LEU A 20 19.63 4.47 -12.69
CA LEU A 20 20.22 5.50 -11.83
C LEU A 20 19.81 5.33 -10.36
N ILE A 21 18.54 5.06 -10.08
CA ILE A 21 18.04 4.87 -8.71
C ILE A 21 18.63 3.60 -8.10
N VAL A 22 18.52 2.47 -8.80
CA VAL A 22 19.05 1.18 -8.32
C VAL A 22 20.57 1.24 -8.18
N GLY A 23 21.25 1.79 -9.19
CA GLY A 23 22.69 2.00 -9.16
C GLY A 23 23.13 2.88 -7.99
N GLY A 24 22.46 4.01 -7.77
CA GLY A 24 22.74 4.92 -6.66
C GLY A 24 22.56 4.27 -5.29
N VAL A 25 21.48 3.50 -5.10
CA VAL A 25 21.23 2.78 -3.83
C VAL A 25 22.30 1.72 -3.57
N VAL A 26 22.70 0.96 -4.60
CA VAL A 26 23.77 -0.04 -4.48
C VAL A 26 25.12 0.63 -4.19
N LEU A 27 25.42 1.76 -4.82
CA LEU A 27 26.63 2.55 -4.55
C LEU A 27 26.65 3.03 -3.10
N ALA A 28 25.54 3.59 -2.62
CA ALA A 28 25.41 4.07 -1.24
C ALA A 28 25.56 2.93 -0.22
N LEU A 29 24.94 1.77 -0.47
CA LEU A 29 25.12 0.58 0.37
C LEU A 29 26.57 0.06 0.32
N GLY A 30 27.20 0.05 -0.85
CA GLY A 30 28.60 -0.36 -1.00
C GLY A 30 29.56 0.55 -0.23
N LEU A 31 29.35 1.87 -0.29
CA LEU A 31 30.10 2.84 0.51
C LEU A 31 29.83 2.64 2.01
N PHE A 32 28.58 2.45 2.41
CA PHE A 32 28.22 2.23 3.81
C PHE A 32 28.85 0.95 4.39
N VAL A 33 28.87 -0.14 3.61
CA VAL A 33 29.54 -1.39 4.00
C VAL A 33 31.06 -1.22 4.04
N MET A 34 31.65 -0.47 3.12
CA MET A 34 33.08 -0.13 3.13
C MET A 34 33.49 0.67 4.37
N PHE A 35 32.60 1.53 4.89
CA PHE A 35 32.82 2.25 6.15
C PHE A 35 32.73 1.35 7.40
N ARG A 36 32.01 0.21 7.36
CA ARG A 36 31.89 -0.72 8.50
C ARG A 36 32.88 -1.89 8.46
N GLU A 37 33.23 -2.42 7.29
CA GLU A 37 34.16 -3.56 7.16
C GLU A 37 35.10 -3.39 5.97
N LYS A 38 36.41 -3.37 6.26
CA LYS A 38 37.48 -3.23 5.25
C LYS A 38 37.68 -4.47 4.36
N GLY A 39 37.22 -5.65 4.77
CA GLY A 39 37.47 -6.92 4.07
C GLY A 39 36.51 -7.22 2.92
N TRP A 40 35.19 -7.10 3.14
CA TRP A 40 34.18 -7.32 2.10
C TRP A 40 33.78 -6.05 1.33
N GLY A 41 34.13 -4.87 1.85
CA GLY A 41 33.79 -3.59 1.24
C GLY A 41 34.34 -3.40 -0.18
N GLN A 42 35.53 -3.95 -0.48
CA GLN A 42 36.17 -3.80 -1.80
C GLN A 42 35.46 -4.63 -2.90
N TRP A 43 35.00 -5.84 -2.57
CA TRP A 43 34.21 -6.66 -3.49
C TRP A 43 32.80 -6.08 -3.68
N ALA A 44 32.17 -5.58 -2.62
CA ALA A 44 30.85 -4.95 -2.69
C ALA A 44 30.87 -3.64 -3.51
N THR A 45 31.92 -2.81 -3.36
CA THR A 45 32.09 -1.60 -4.20
C THR A 45 32.46 -1.94 -5.64
N GLY A 46 33.32 -2.94 -5.87
CA GLY A 46 33.62 -3.43 -7.22
C GLY A 46 32.39 -3.97 -7.95
N ILE A 47 31.57 -4.76 -7.27
CA ILE A 47 30.27 -5.23 -7.79
C ILE A 47 29.33 -4.04 -8.00
N GLY A 48 29.26 -3.08 -7.07
CA GLY A 48 28.42 -1.89 -7.21
C GLY A 48 28.79 -1.03 -8.42
N VAL A 49 30.08 -0.76 -8.63
CA VAL A 49 30.57 0.00 -9.79
C VAL A 49 30.38 -0.80 -11.09
N ALA A 50 30.63 -2.12 -11.08
CA ALA A 50 30.38 -2.97 -12.23
C ALA A 50 28.89 -3.04 -12.56
N LEU A 51 28.00 -3.10 -11.56
CA LEU A 51 26.54 -3.11 -11.74
C LEU A 51 26.03 -1.76 -12.25
N ILE A 52 26.61 -0.64 -11.81
CA ILE A 52 26.31 0.69 -12.32
C ILE A 52 26.81 0.87 -13.75
N ALA A 53 28.02 0.42 -14.06
CA ALA A 53 28.58 0.45 -15.40
C ALA A 53 27.77 -0.46 -16.36
N LEU A 54 27.37 -1.65 -15.91
CA LEU A 54 26.52 -2.57 -16.66
C LEU A 54 25.08 -2.04 -16.81
N GLY A 55 24.56 -1.37 -15.78
CA GLY A 55 23.29 -0.64 -15.80
C GLY A 55 23.27 0.54 -16.78
N LEU A 56 24.43 1.18 -16.98
CA LEU A 56 24.60 2.27 -17.93
C LEU A 56 24.84 1.75 -19.36
N MET A 57 25.58 0.65 -19.53
CA MET A 57 25.97 0.13 -20.85
C MET A 57 24.97 -0.85 -21.48
N LEU A 58 24.19 -1.61 -20.70
CA LEU A 58 23.30 -2.67 -21.20
C LEU A 58 21.83 -2.50 -20.78
N PRO A 59 21.15 -1.42 -21.22
CA PRO A 59 19.71 -1.23 -20.97
C PRO A 59 18.85 -2.38 -21.52
N ILE A 60 19.33 -3.15 -22.50
CA ILE A 60 18.59 -4.28 -23.09
C ILE A 60 18.37 -5.42 -22.08
N VAL A 61 19.32 -5.69 -21.18
CA VAL A 61 19.19 -6.72 -20.15
C VAL A 61 18.36 -6.23 -18.95
N LEU A 62 18.33 -4.91 -18.72
CA LEU A 62 17.50 -4.32 -17.66
C LEU A 62 16.01 -4.34 -17.99
N ARG A 63 15.60 -4.48 -19.26
CA ARG A 63 14.18 -4.51 -19.64
C ARG A 63 13.39 -5.67 -19.00
N PRO A 64 13.80 -6.96 -19.14
CA PRO A 64 13.10 -8.05 -18.48
C PRO A 64 13.17 -7.94 -16.95
N PHE A 65 14.29 -7.47 -16.41
CA PHE A 65 14.46 -7.28 -14.97
C PHE A 65 13.53 -6.19 -14.41
N GLN A 66 13.42 -5.03 -15.07
CA GLN A 66 12.50 -3.96 -14.72
C GLN A 66 11.05 -4.48 -14.76
N LYS A 67 10.68 -5.24 -15.80
CA LYS A 67 9.33 -5.84 -15.86
C LYS A 67 9.05 -6.80 -14.71
N ALA A 68 9.99 -7.69 -14.40
CA ALA A 68 9.86 -8.61 -13.27
C ALA A 68 9.77 -7.86 -11.93
N TRP A 69 10.61 -6.84 -11.75
CA TRP A 69 10.60 -5.99 -10.57
C TRP A 69 9.28 -5.22 -10.42
N MET A 70 8.76 -4.66 -11.51
CA MET A 70 7.48 -3.96 -11.51
C MET A 70 6.30 -4.90 -11.25
N ALA A 71 6.34 -6.13 -11.77
CA ALA A 71 5.34 -7.14 -11.46
C ALA A 71 5.34 -7.50 -9.97
N LEU A 72 6.53 -7.62 -9.37
CA LEU A 72 6.68 -7.83 -7.93
C LEU A 72 6.18 -6.62 -7.15
N ALA A 73 6.51 -5.40 -7.56
CA ALA A 73 6.03 -4.17 -6.93
C ALA A 73 4.50 -4.05 -6.97
N LEU A 74 3.86 -4.44 -8.07
CA LEU A 74 2.39 -4.49 -8.19
C LEU A 74 1.76 -5.52 -7.25
N LEU A 75 2.34 -6.73 -7.19
CA LEU A 75 1.89 -7.76 -6.24
C LEU A 75 2.03 -7.26 -4.80
N LEU A 76 3.18 -6.67 -4.48
CA LEU A 76 3.46 -6.12 -3.17
C LEU A 76 2.50 -4.98 -2.82
N GLY A 77 2.20 -4.08 -3.77
CA GLY A 77 1.21 -3.01 -3.60
C GLY A 77 -0.19 -3.57 -3.34
N ALA A 78 -0.59 -4.62 -4.05
CA ALA A 78 -1.88 -5.28 -3.85
C ALA A 78 -1.95 -6.05 -2.52
N VAL A 79 -0.82 -6.51 -1.99
CA VAL A 79 -0.73 -7.11 -0.65
C VAL A 79 -0.75 -5.99 0.41
N MET A 80 -0.02 -4.90 0.21
CA MET A 80 0.05 -3.77 1.14
C MET A 80 -1.30 -3.10 1.33
N SER A 81 -2.09 -2.89 0.27
CA SER A 81 -3.43 -2.33 0.40
C SER A 81 -4.33 -3.19 1.30
N ARG A 82 -4.25 -4.52 1.17
CA ARG A 82 -4.96 -5.47 2.04
C ARG A 82 -4.40 -5.49 3.45
N LEU A 83 -3.07 -5.47 3.61
CA LEU A 83 -2.42 -5.42 4.92
C LEU A 83 -2.80 -4.15 5.68
N ILE A 84 -2.77 -2.98 5.05
CA ILE A 84 -3.17 -1.72 5.67
C ILE A 84 -4.62 -1.82 6.17
N LEU A 85 -5.52 -2.35 5.35
CA LEU A 85 -6.92 -2.54 5.75
C LEU A 85 -7.06 -3.49 6.95
N ILE A 86 -6.34 -4.62 6.93
CA ILE A 86 -6.31 -5.58 8.04
C ILE A 86 -5.79 -4.92 9.31
N ILE A 87 -4.69 -4.17 9.22
CA ILE A 87 -4.09 -3.48 10.37
C ILE A 87 -5.09 -2.47 10.94
N ILE A 88 -5.67 -1.60 10.11
CA ILE A 88 -6.66 -0.63 10.56
C ILE A 88 -7.86 -1.34 11.21
N PHE A 89 -8.36 -2.41 10.60
CA PHE A 89 -9.48 -3.15 11.15
C PHE A 89 -9.14 -3.73 12.53
N PHE A 90 -8.03 -4.45 12.66
CA PHE A 90 -7.67 -5.15 13.90
C PHE A 90 -7.10 -4.25 15.00
N PHE A 91 -6.33 -3.21 14.65
CA PHE A 91 -5.68 -2.33 15.62
C PHE A 91 -6.47 -1.06 15.93
N VAL A 92 -7.40 -0.66 15.07
CA VAL A 92 -8.21 0.55 15.30
C VAL A 92 -9.66 0.16 15.53
N LEU A 93 -10.33 -0.46 14.55
CA LEU A 93 -11.77 -0.72 14.65
C LEU A 93 -12.10 -1.75 15.74
N THR A 94 -11.39 -2.87 15.79
CA THR A 94 -11.64 -3.95 16.76
C THR A 94 -11.50 -3.48 18.21
N PRO A 95 -10.41 -2.80 18.64
CA PRO A 95 -10.32 -2.32 20.01
C PRO A 95 -11.35 -1.24 20.31
N VAL A 96 -11.67 -0.35 19.36
CA VAL A 96 -12.74 0.63 19.54
C VAL A 96 -14.10 -0.05 19.77
N ALA A 97 -14.43 -1.07 18.98
CA ALA A 97 -15.66 -1.85 19.14
C ALA A 97 -15.66 -2.64 20.45
N PHE A 98 -14.51 -3.19 20.85
CA PHE A 98 -14.36 -3.93 22.11
C PHE A 98 -14.55 -3.01 23.32
N ILE A 99 -13.96 -1.82 23.31
CA ILE A 99 -14.15 -0.80 24.34
C ILE A 99 -15.61 -0.34 24.38
N ALA A 100 -16.22 -0.05 23.23
CA ALA A 100 -17.63 0.33 23.17
C ALA A 100 -18.56 -0.75 23.76
N LYS A 101 -18.25 -2.03 23.50
CA LYS A 101 -18.97 -3.17 24.08
C LYS A 101 -18.79 -3.25 25.61
N LEU A 102 -17.58 -3.00 26.14
CA LEU A 102 -17.32 -2.95 27.57
C LEU A 102 -18.05 -1.79 28.27
N VAL A 103 -18.12 -0.63 27.62
CA VAL A 103 -18.85 0.55 28.11
C VAL A 103 -20.37 0.39 27.96
N GLY A 104 -20.84 -0.70 27.34
CA GLY A 104 -22.27 -0.98 27.13
C GLY A 104 -22.91 -0.12 26.05
N LYS A 105 -22.11 0.59 25.25
CA LYS A 105 -22.58 1.47 24.18
C LYS A 105 -22.84 0.62 22.93
N SER A 106 -24.12 0.35 22.65
CA SER A 106 -24.54 -0.30 21.41
C SER A 106 -24.80 0.77 20.35
N PHE A 107 -23.97 0.82 19.29
CA PHE A 107 -24.20 1.77 18.19
C PHE A 107 -25.39 1.37 17.31
N LEU A 108 -25.71 0.08 17.25
CA LEU A 108 -26.92 -0.46 16.63
C LEU A 108 -27.66 -1.33 17.66
N ASP A 109 -28.99 -1.28 17.65
CA ASP A 109 -29.83 -2.22 18.39
C ASP A 109 -29.86 -3.57 17.69
N LEU A 110 -28.78 -4.35 17.88
CA LEU A 110 -28.61 -5.68 17.28
C LEU A 110 -29.15 -6.80 18.19
N LYS A 111 -29.69 -6.45 19.38
CA LYS A 111 -30.29 -7.41 20.28
C LYS A 111 -31.67 -7.79 19.76
N VAL A 112 -31.84 -9.07 19.43
CA VAL A 112 -33.12 -9.64 19.02
C VAL A 112 -33.99 -9.83 20.27
N ASP A 113 -34.94 -8.92 20.47
CA ASP A 113 -36.02 -9.07 21.45
C ASP A 113 -37.19 -9.87 20.86
N LYS A 114 -37.39 -11.09 21.36
CA LYS A 114 -38.48 -11.98 20.90
C LYS A 114 -39.87 -11.51 21.36
N ASN A 115 -39.93 -10.59 22.33
CA ASN A 115 -41.18 -10.04 22.84
C ASN A 115 -41.49 -8.66 22.26
N ALA A 116 -40.61 -8.10 21.41
CA ALA A 116 -40.86 -6.83 20.77
C ALA A 116 -41.98 -6.97 19.73
N PRO A 117 -43.02 -6.10 19.78
CA PRO A 117 -44.12 -6.13 18.82
C PRO A 117 -43.68 -5.73 17.41
N SER A 118 -42.57 -4.99 17.28
CA SER A 118 -42.01 -4.54 16.02
C SER A 118 -40.59 -4.00 16.22
N TYR A 119 -39.68 -4.27 15.28
CA TYR A 119 -38.33 -3.67 15.24
C TYR A 119 -38.29 -2.33 14.49
N TRP A 120 -39.42 -1.88 13.94
CA TRP A 120 -39.50 -0.62 13.23
C TRP A 120 -39.26 0.55 14.18
N THR A 121 -38.17 1.27 13.95
CA THR A 121 -37.86 2.49 14.70
C THR A 121 -38.73 3.63 14.16
N HIS A 122 -39.67 4.10 14.98
CA HIS A 122 -40.57 5.17 14.57
C HIS A 122 -39.78 6.47 14.40
N ARG A 123 -39.76 7.02 13.19
CA ARG A 123 -39.12 8.32 12.95
C ARG A 123 -40.00 9.42 13.52
N PRO A 124 -39.50 10.33 14.37
CA PRO A 124 -40.27 11.47 14.83
C PRO A 124 -40.64 12.36 13.64
N SER A 125 -41.91 12.80 13.58
CA SER A 125 -42.44 13.67 12.53
C SER A 125 -42.12 15.15 12.75
N GLU A 126 -41.58 15.52 13.91
CA GLU A 126 -41.20 16.89 14.24
C GLU A 126 -39.94 17.29 13.46
N GLY A 127 -40.14 17.99 12.34
CA GLY A 127 -39.06 18.62 11.57
C GLY A 127 -39.16 18.52 10.05
N GLN A 128 -40.11 17.76 9.50
CA GLN A 128 -40.24 17.60 8.04
C GLN A 128 -40.99 18.78 7.41
N GLY A 129 -40.31 19.93 7.31
CA GLY A 129 -40.79 21.06 6.52
C GLY A 129 -40.56 20.84 5.01
N PRO A 130 -41.32 21.49 4.11
CA PRO A 130 -41.13 21.40 2.66
C PRO A 130 -39.72 21.77 2.17
N ALA A 131 -38.94 22.47 2.99
CA ALA A 131 -37.55 22.84 2.73
C ALA A 131 -36.58 21.64 2.82
N ASP A 132 -36.91 20.61 3.60
CA ASP A 132 -36.02 19.47 3.85
C ASP A 132 -36.06 18.44 2.71
N SER A 133 -37.18 18.36 1.98
CA SER A 133 -37.33 17.52 0.78
C SER A 133 -36.43 17.97 -0.38
N LYS A 134 -35.96 19.22 -0.39
CA LYS A 134 -35.07 19.74 -1.45
C LYS A 134 -33.63 19.22 -1.38
N ARG A 135 -33.25 18.53 -0.29
CA ARG A 135 -31.89 18.00 -0.07
C ARG A 135 -31.78 16.49 -0.26
N GLN A 136 -32.86 15.83 -0.72
CA GLN A 136 -32.91 14.39 -0.91
C GLN A 136 -32.55 13.92 -2.33
N PHE A 137 -32.41 14.85 -3.29
CA PHE A 137 -32.03 14.55 -4.68
C PHE A 137 -30.73 15.27 -5.05
#